data_AF-A0A645J8J8-F1
#
_entry.id   AF-A0A645J8J8-F1
#
_cell.length_a   1.000
_cell.length_b   1.000
_cell.length_c   1.000
_cell.angle_alpha   90.00
_cell.angle_beta   90.00
_cell.angle_gamma   90.00
#
_symmetry.space_group_name_H-M   'P 1'
#
loop_
_entity.id
_entity.type
_entity.pdbx_description
1 polymer ?
#
loop_
_entity_poly.entity_id
_entity_poly.type
_entity_poly.pdbx_seq_one_letter_code
_entity_poly.pdbx_strand_id
1 'polypeptide(L)'
;MPGRALKNNFIDQLESTPLNIDRCSGCMKACQAQQAAYCISEALINAVNGNIDKGLVFSGSNAHRIDKIVKVKDLMSTLVLEAEEAYSIPFYLIQ
;
A
#
# COMPACT_ATOMS: atom_id res chain seq x y z
N MET A 1 -1.92 -13.76 4.95
CA MET A 1 -2.48 -12.69 4.09
C MET A 1 -1.34 -12.14 3.24
N PRO A 2 -1.36 -12.31 1.91
CA PRO A 2 -0.35 -11.71 1.04
C PRO A 2 -0.61 -10.21 0.89
N GLY A 3 0.44 -9.40 1.01
CA GLY A 3 0.39 -7.95 0.79
C GLY A 3 1.73 -7.47 0.25
N ARG A 4 1.74 -6.41 -0.56
CA ARG A 4 2.96 -5.83 -1.13
C ARG A 4 3.26 -4.50 -0.46
N ALA A 5 4.44 -4.42 0.16
CA ALA A 5 4.91 -3.22 0.83
C ALA A 5 6.26 -2.78 0.28
N LEU A 6 6.60 -1.52 0.52
CA LEU A 6 7.96 -1.01 0.30
C LEU A 6 8.93 -1.74 1.23
N LYS A 7 10.09 -2.10 0.69
CA LYS A 7 11.16 -2.72 1.47
C LYS A 7 11.78 -1.66 2.40
N ASN A 8 11.83 -1.98 3.68
CA ASN A 8 12.43 -1.19 4.75
C ASN A 8 12.88 -2.14 5.88
N ASN A 9 13.45 -1.58 6.94
CA ASN A 9 13.93 -2.32 8.10
C ASN A 9 12.84 -3.22 8.74
N PHE A 10 11.59 -2.76 8.76
CA PHE A 10 10.46 -3.54 9.27
C PHE A 10 10.20 -4.80 8.45
N ILE A 11 10.18 -4.70 7.12
CA ILE A 11 9.99 -5.86 6.24
C ILE A 11 11.16 -6.84 6.39
N ASP A 12 12.41 -6.36 6.38
CA ASP A 12 13.60 -7.20 6.53
C ASP A 12 13.59 -7.96 7.89
N GLN A 13 13.10 -7.30 8.94
CA GLN A 13 12.93 -7.93 10.25
C GLN A 13 11.86 -9.03 10.22
N LEU A 14 10.70 -8.77 9.60
CA LEU A 14 9.60 -9.74 9.53
C LEU A 14 9.93 -10.96 8.67
N GLU A 15 10.79 -10.81 7.66
CA GLU A 15 11.30 -11.94 6.87
C GLU A 15 12.17 -12.88 7.73
N SER A 16 12.81 -12.33 8.76
CA SER A 16 13.73 -13.08 9.63
C SER A 16 13.05 -13.63 10.89
N THR A 17 12.22 -12.83 11.56
CA THR A 17 11.64 -13.17 12.86
C THR A 17 10.29 -12.48 13.08
N PRO A 18 9.25 -13.23 13.49
CA PRO A 18 7.99 -12.65 13.95
C PRO A 18 8.17 -11.66 15.10
N LEU A 19 7.37 -10.61 15.11
CA LEU A 19 7.29 -9.65 16.21
C LEU A 19 6.21 -10.06 17.21
N ASN A 20 6.51 -9.89 18.49
CA ASN A 20 5.52 -10.08 19.54
C ASN A 20 4.43 -9.01 19.46
N ILE A 21 3.17 -9.44 19.63
CA ILE A 21 2.02 -8.55 19.69
C ILE A 21 1.64 -8.38 21.16
N ASP A 22 2.11 -7.30 21.78
CA ASP A 22 1.85 -7.03 23.20
C ASP A 22 0.40 -6.57 23.45
N ARG A 23 -0.21 -5.92 22.46
CA ARG A 23 -1.58 -5.39 22.56
C ARG A 23 -2.31 -5.59 21.23
N CYS A 24 -3.55 -6.04 21.29
CA CYS A 24 -4.42 -6.21 20.12
C CYS A 24 -5.75 -5.50 20.35
N SER A 25 -6.12 -4.59 19.44
CA SER A 25 -7.39 -3.86 19.47
C SER A 25 -8.54 -4.57 18.77
N GLY A 26 -8.32 -5.76 18.19
CA GLY A 26 -9.35 -6.50 17.45
C GLY A 26 -9.76 -5.85 16.12
N CYS A 27 -8.86 -5.09 15.49
CA CYS A 27 -9.11 -4.34 14.24
C CYS A 27 -9.68 -5.16 13.07
N MET A 28 -9.43 -6.46 13.02
CA MET A 28 -9.93 -7.37 11.99
C MET A 28 -10.54 -8.61 12.63
N LYS A 29 -11.76 -8.97 12.21
CA LYS A 29 -12.47 -10.17 12.70
C LYS A 29 -11.70 -11.47 12.47
N ALA A 30 -10.96 -11.56 11.36
CA ALA A 30 -10.22 -12.76 10.98
C ALA A 30 -8.78 -12.83 11.53
N CYS A 31 -8.34 -11.82 12.30
CA CYS A 31 -6.98 -11.80 12.85
C CYS A 31 -6.87 -12.76 14.04
N GLN A 32 -5.96 -13.74 13.93
CA GLN A 32 -5.56 -14.59 15.04
C GLN A 32 -4.26 -14.03 15.62
N ALA A 33 -4.35 -13.09 16.55
CA ALA A 33 -3.20 -12.32 17.04
C ALA A 33 -2.07 -13.21 17.59
N GLN A 34 -2.40 -14.33 18.21
CA GLN A 34 -1.42 -15.28 18.74
C GLN A 34 -0.60 -16.00 17.66
N GLN A 35 -1.08 -16.03 16.42
CA GLN A 35 -0.41 -16.68 15.27
C GLN A 35 0.08 -15.67 14.24
N ALA A 36 -0.25 -14.38 14.42
CA ALA A 36 0.14 -13.33 13.50
C ALA A 36 1.61 -12.97 13.72
N ALA A 37 2.37 -12.79 12.64
CA ALA A 37 3.77 -12.41 12.72
C ALA A 37 4.00 -10.95 13.18
N TYR A 38 2.96 -10.13 13.17
CA TYR A 38 2.96 -8.74 13.63
C TYR A 38 1.52 -8.20 13.72
N CYS A 39 1.34 -7.07 14.40
CA CYS A 39 0.08 -6.33 14.39
C CYS A 39 0.03 -5.35 13.20
N ILE A 40 -0.84 -5.61 12.22
CA ILE A 40 -0.96 -4.74 11.04
C ILE A 40 -1.41 -3.32 11.39
N SER A 41 -2.31 -3.16 12.35
CA SER A 41 -2.77 -1.83 12.75
C SER A 41 -1.66 -0.99 13.35
N GLU A 42 -0.83 -1.57 14.22
CA GLU A 42 0.30 -0.88 14.81
C GLU A 42 1.34 -0.48 13.75
N ALA A 43 1.66 -1.40 12.84
CA ALA A 43 2.61 -1.12 11.75
C ALA A 43 2.09 -0.02 10.80
N LEU A 44 0.78 0.03 10.52
CA LEU A 44 0.18 1.10 9.72
C LEU A 44 0.18 2.44 10.48
N ILE A 45 -0.09 2.43 11.78
CA ILE A 45 -0.02 3.63 12.63
C ILE A 45 1.40 4.19 12.69
N ASN A 46 2.41 3.32 12.82
CA ASN A 46 3.82 3.72 12.77
C ASN A 46 4.14 4.44 11.45
N ALA A 47 3.66 3.91 10.31
CA ALA A 47 3.86 4.55 9.02
C ALA A 47 3.17 5.93 8.93
N VAL A 48 1.93 6.06 9.43
CA VAL A 48 1.21 7.35 9.49
C VAL A 48 1.97 8.37 10.34
N ASN A 49 2.57 7.94 11.45
CA ASN A 49 3.35 8.79 12.34
C ASN A 49 4.77 9.10 11.82
N GLY A 50 5.11 8.64 10.60
CA GLY A 50 6.43 8.85 10.00
C GLY A 50 7.54 7.92 10.51
N ASN A 51 7.21 6.96 11.38
CA ASN A 51 8.15 5.94 11.84
C ASN A 51 8.23 4.80 10.81
N ILE A 52 8.87 5.07 9.67
CA ILE A 52 8.98 4.13 8.55
C ILE A 52 9.81 2.90 8.91
N ASP A 53 10.79 3.01 9.81
CA ASP A 53 11.62 1.86 10.23
C ASP A 53 10.84 0.75 10.94
N LYS A 54 9.70 1.09 11.55
CA LYS A 54 8.76 0.14 12.17
C LYS A 54 7.39 0.12 11.47
N GLY A 55 7.32 0.75 10.31
CA GLY A 55 6.09 1.03 9.59
C GLY A 55 5.86 0.04 8.46
N LEU A 56 4.59 -0.29 8.21
CA LEU A 56 4.17 -1.01 7.01
C LEU A 56 3.64 -0.01 5.98
N VAL A 57 4.33 0.14 4.85
CA VAL A 57 3.92 1.03 3.75
C VAL A 57 3.50 0.20 2.55
N PHE A 58 2.20 -0.02 2.40
CA PHE A 58 1.68 -0.74 1.23
C PHE A 58 1.90 0.05 -0.05
N SER A 59 2.32 -0.65 -1.11
CA SER A 59 2.49 -0.05 -2.42
C SER A 59 2.44 -1.06 -3.56
N GLY A 60 2.06 -0.60 -4.74
CA GLY A 60 2.12 -1.39 -5.98
C GLY A 60 3.55 -1.55 -6.49
N SER A 61 3.79 -2.50 -7.40
CA SER A 61 5.12 -2.71 -8.01
C SER A 61 5.61 -1.49 -8.81
N ASN A 62 4.69 -0.68 -9.31
CA ASN A 62 4.96 0.52 -10.11
C ASN A 62 5.21 1.78 -9.27
N ALA A 63 5.29 1.70 -7.94
CA ALA A 63 5.48 2.85 -7.07
C ALA A 63 6.73 3.68 -7.41
N HIS A 64 7.80 3.00 -7.84
CA HIS A 64 9.06 3.62 -8.28
C HIS A 64 8.90 4.55 -9.50
N ARG A 65 7.78 4.47 -10.24
CA ARG A 65 7.48 5.34 -11.38
C ARG A 65 6.89 6.69 -10.98
N ILE A 66 6.52 6.87 -9.71
CA ILE A 66 5.91 8.11 -9.20
C ILE A 66 7.03 9.05 -8.76
N ASP A 67 7.13 10.21 -9.41
CA ASP A 67 8.18 11.22 -9.18
C ASP A 67 7.66 12.54 -8.60
N LYS A 68 6.33 12.73 -8.57
CA LYS A 68 5.70 13.96 -8.11
C LYS A 68 4.34 13.71 -7.48
N ILE A 69 3.96 14.60 -6.58
CA ILE A 69 2.61 14.66 -6.01
C ILE A 69 1.72 15.42 -6.98
N VAL A 70 0.56 14.87 -7.33
CA VAL A 70 -0.42 15.47 -8.24
C VAL A 70 -1.80 15.53 -7.60
N LYS A 71 -2.64 16.46 -8.07
CA LYS A 71 -4.05 16.47 -7.67
C LYS A 71 -4.78 15.31 -8.35
N VAL A 72 -5.78 14.76 -7.65
CA VAL A 72 -6.59 13.64 -8.17
C VAL A 72 -7.24 13.98 -9.51
N LYS A 73 -7.76 15.22 -9.67
CA LYS A 73 -8.37 15.67 -10.92
C LYS A 73 -7.40 15.61 -12.11
N ASP A 74 -6.18 16.07 -11.90
CA ASP A 74 -5.15 16.13 -12.94
C ASP A 74 -4.65 14.72 -13.28
N LEU A 75 -4.49 13.86 -12.27
CA LEU A 75 -4.15 12.45 -12.44
C LEU A 75 -5.20 11.72 -13.27
N MET A 76 -6.47 11.82 -12.90
CA MET A 76 -7.56 11.14 -13.63
C MET A 76 -7.67 11.63 -15.07
N SER A 77 -7.52 12.94 -15.30
CA SER A 77 -7.55 13.51 -16.66
C SER A 77 -6.40 12.94 -17.52
N THR A 78 -5.19 12.86 -16.95
CA THR A 78 -4.02 12.29 -17.63
C THR A 78 -4.24 10.82 -17.98
N LEU A 79 -4.71 10.01 -17.01
CA LEU A 79 -4.94 8.58 -17.21
C LEU A 79 -5.99 8.29 -18.29
N VAL A 80 -7.07 9.07 -18.35
CA VAL A 80 -8.11 8.91 -19.39
C VAL A 80 -7.55 9.27 -20.77
N LEU A 81 -6.87 10.40 -20.90
CA LEU A 81 -6.28 10.84 -22.17
C LEU A 81 -5.26 9.81 -22.70
N GLU A 82 -4.35 9.35 -21.84
CA GLU A 82 -3.35 8.32 -22.20
C GLU A 82 -4.01 6.99 -22.61
N ALA A 83 -5.10 6.62 -21.95
CA ALA A 83 -5.85 5.41 -22.31
C ALA A 83 -6.55 5.57 -23.67
N GLU A 84 -7.23 6.68 -23.93
CA GLU A 84 -7.91 6.95 -25.20
C GLU A 84 -6.91 6.96 -26.38
N GLU A 85 -5.75 7.59 -26.19
CA GLU A 85 -4.66 7.60 -27.17
C GLU A 85 -4.11 6.18 -27.43
N ALA A 86 -3.84 5.42 -26.38
CA ALA A 86 -3.29 4.06 -26.49
C ALA A 86 -4.24 3.07 -27.19
N TYR A 87 -5.56 3.25 -27.04
CA TYR A 87 -6.55 2.34 -27.63
C TYR A 87 -7.22 2.86 -28.91
N SER A 88 -6.89 4.08 -29.38
CA SER A 88 -7.44 4.67 -30.61
C SER A 88 -8.97 4.62 -30.71
N ILE A 89 -9.69 4.67 -29.58
CA ILE A 89 -11.16 4.57 -29.58
C ILE A 89 -11.74 5.94 -29.94
N PRO A 90 -12.44 6.11 -31.07
CA PRO A 90 -13.19 7.33 -31.32
C PRO A 90 -14.29 7.42 -30.27
N PHE A 91 -14.37 8.56 -29.58
CA PHE A 91 -15.36 8.88 -28.54
C PHE A 91 -16.83 8.56 -28.94
N TYR A 92 -17.12 8.49 -30.25
CA TYR A 92 -18.43 8.12 -30.82
C TYR A 92 -18.86 6.65 -30.56
N LEU A 93 -17.95 5.74 -30.18
CA LEU A 93 -18.28 4.33 -29.92
C LEU A 93 -18.69 4.02 -28.46
N ILE A 94 -18.72 5.03 -27.58
CA ILE A 94 -19.05 4.89 -26.15
C ILE A 94 -20.36 5.64 -25.81
N GLN A 95 -21.14 6.08 -26.81
CA GLN A 95 -22.50 6.62 -26.64
C GLN A 95 -23.56 5.66 -27.18
#